data_AF-A0AAW5ICX9-F1
#
_entry.id   AF-A0AAW5ICX9-F1
#
_cell.length_a   1.000
_cell.length_b   1.000
_cell.length_c   1.000
_cell.angle_alpha   90.00
_cell.angle_beta   90.00
_cell.angle_gamma   90.00
#
_symmetry.space_group_name_H-M   'P 1'
#
loop_
_entity.id
_entity.type
_entity.pdbx_description
1 polymer ?
#
loop_
_entity_poly.entity_id
_entity_poly.type
_entity_poly.pdbx_seq_one_letter_code
_entity_poly.pdbx_strand_id
1 'polypeptide(L)'
;MVKLGDLLQKSVKQSSGLDAEWLMKFASVIKLNLDEAASVYEKHGNGMIYAKGGFALPDSPRTKRTMINHFERVVLVDSLGNAIVLDKRDLREMNEISNKARKNKQECRERKHKQEIAEYRERRKTERMFKSCQENPNPKRAGKANGQGDIGRYVNFRGVRMEMTERKCKTRFATIVVNI
;
A
#
# COMPACT_ATOMS: atom_id res chain seq x y z
N MET A 1 12.03 55.58 -32.74
CA MET A 1 11.68 54.88 -31.48
C MET A 1 11.21 53.49 -31.85
N VAL A 2 12.00 52.46 -31.51
CA VAL A 2 11.62 51.05 -31.70
C VAL A 2 10.55 50.74 -30.67
N LYS A 3 9.37 50.27 -31.11
CA LYS A 3 8.27 49.93 -30.19
C LYS A 3 8.53 48.54 -29.60
N LEU A 4 8.06 48.28 -28.39
CA LEU A 4 8.23 46.98 -27.70
C LEU A 4 7.74 45.79 -28.55
N GLY A 5 6.74 46.02 -29.42
CA GLY A 5 6.25 45.01 -30.37
C GLY A 5 7.25 44.64 -31.47
N ASP A 6 8.17 45.54 -31.84
CA ASP A 6 9.20 45.29 -32.86
C ASP A 6 10.35 44.41 -32.32
N LEU A 7 10.47 44.28 -30.98
CA LEU A 7 11.40 43.36 -30.32
C LEU A 7 10.84 41.94 -30.16
N LEU A 8 9.54 41.73 -30.39
CA LEU A 8 8.86 40.47 -30.06
C LEU A 8 8.65 39.52 -31.24
N GLN A 9 9.01 39.87 -32.48
CA GLN A 9 8.82 38.95 -33.60
C GLN A 9 9.94 39.02 -34.64
N LYS A 10 10.86 38.06 -34.56
CA LYS A 10 11.54 37.47 -35.73
C LYS A 10 12.24 36.16 -35.38
N SER A 11 11.44 35.13 -35.07
CA SER A 11 11.63 33.72 -35.53
C SER A 11 10.88 32.70 -34.66
N VAL A 12 9.62 32.93 -34.32
CA VAL A 12 8.75 31.80 -33.93
C VAL A 12 8.20 31.23 -35.23
N LYS A 13 8.94 30.29 -35.83
CA LYS A 13 8.34 29.36 -36.77
C LYS A 13 7.26 28.61 -36.00
N GLN A 14 6.01 29.05 -36.19
CA GLN A 14 4.83 28.31 -35.81
C GLN A 14 4.75 27.06 -36.68
N SER A 15 5.51 26.04 -36.29
CA SER A 15 5.34 24.68 -36.77
C SER A 15 5.21 23.79 -35.53
N SER A 16 3.98 23.32 -35.29
CA SER A 16 3.57 22.35 -34.27
C SER A 16 3.87 22.69 -32.79
N GLY A 17 2.95 23.45 -32.18
CA GLY A 17 2.18 22.92 -31.04
C GLY A 17 2.80 22.91 -29.64
N LEU A 18 3.75 23.78 -29.31
CA LEU A 18 4.05 24.10 -27.90
C LEU A 18 3.43 25.45 -27.57
N ASP A 19 2.45 25.44 -26.66
CA ASP A 19 1.83 26.66 -26.14
C ASP A 19 2.91 27.54 -25.51
N ALA A 20 3.02 28.80 -25.95
CA ALA A 20 4.03 29.72 -25.45
C ALA A 20 3.91 29.91 -23.92
N GLU A 21 2.69 29.82 -23.39
CA GLU A 21 2.44 29.86 -21.95
C GLU A 21 3.03 28.63 -21.23
N TRP A 22 2.94 27.45 -21.84
CA TRP A 22 3.53 26.22 -21.31
C TRP A 22 5.04 26.34 -21.22
N LEU A 23 5.71 26.81 -22.28
CA LEU A 23 7.17 26.91 -22.31
C LEU A 23 7.67 27.93 -21.30
N MET A 24 6.96 29.05 -21.14
CA MET A 24 7.24 30.05 -20.11
C MET A 24 7.14 29.47 -18.70
N LYS A 25 6.06 28.72 -18.40
CA LYS A 25 5.89 28.05 -17.10
C LYS A 25 7.00 27.02 -16.88
N PHE A 26 7.29 26.20 -17.87
CA PHE A 26 8.35 25.19 -17.83
C PHE A 26 9.73 25.81 -17.52
N ALA A 27 10.15 26.80 -18.32
CA ALA A 27 11.41 27.53 -18.16
C ALA A 27 11.51 28.19 -16.77
N SER A 28 10.41 28.77 -16.28
CA SER A 28 10.38 29.44 -14.97
C SER A 28 10.66 28.51 -13.78
N VAL A 29 10.25 27.25 -13.90
CA VAL A 29 10.43 26.25 -12.83
C VAL A 29 11.82 25.66 -12.88
N ILE A 30 12.33 25.33 -14.07
CA ILE A 30 13.69 24.77 -14.24
C ILE A 30 14.79 25.83 -14.21
N LYS A 31 14.42 27.12 -14.11
CA LYS A 31 15.34 28.26 -14.01
C LYS A 31 16.32 28.33 -15.18
N LEU A 32 15.79 28.19 -16.39
CA LEU A 32 16.53 28.37 -17.65
C LEU A 32 15.88 29.46 -18.49
N ASN A 33 16.63 29.96 -19.47
CA ASN A 33 16.07 30.84 -20.51
C ASN A 33 15.12 30.04 -21.42
N LEU A 34 14.25 30.74 -22.16
CA LEU A 34 13.25 30.08 -23.03
C LEU A 34 13.91 29.19 -24.08
N ASP A 35 14.97 29.66 -24.73
CA ASP A 35 15.68 28.91 -25.78
C ASP A 35 16.39 27.67 -25.21
N GLU A 36 17.00 27.80 -24.03
CA GLU A 36 17.64 26.68 -23.32
C GLU A 36 16.60 25.65 -22.86
N ALA A 37 15.47 26.12 -22.35
CA ALA A 37 14.36 25.26 -21.92
C ALA A 37 13.76 24.50 -23.12
N ALA A 38 13.57 25.17 -24.25
CA ALA A 38 13.12 24.54 -25.49
C ALA A 38 14.12 23.47 -25.96
N SER A 39 15.42 23.79 -25.98
CA SER A 39 16.49 22.84 -26.34
C SER A 39 16.53 21.62 -25.42
N VAL A 40 16.42 21.82 -24.10
CA VAL A 40 16.35 20.73 -23.11
C VAL A 40 15.12 19.86 -23.33
N TYR A 41 13.97 20.47 -23.63
CA TYR A 41 12.75 19.73 -23.90
C TYR A 41 12.81 18.96 -25.22
N GLU A 42 13.29 19.56 -26.30
CA GLU A 42 13.48 18.90 -27.60
C GLU A 42 14.43 17.70 -27.50
N LYS A 43 15.45 17.79 -26.62
CA LYS A 43 16.41 16.72 -26.41
C LYS A 43 15.84 15.51 -25.66
N HIS A 44 14.96 15.73 -24.69
CA HIS A 44 14.52 14.70 -23.75
C HIS A 44 13.05 14.28 -23.92
N GLY A 45 12.17 15.21 -24.29
CA GLY A 45 10.78 14.96 -24.60
C GLY A 45 9.89 14.58 -23.40
N ASN A 46 8.79 13.90 -23.73
CA ASN A 46 7.75 13.48 -22.78
C ASN A 46 8.21 12.32 -21.88
N GLY A 47 7.54 12.11 -20.75
CA GLY A 47 7.84 11.03 -19.81
C GLY A 47 9.08 11.29 -18.95
N MET A 48 9.49 12.54 -18.84
CA MET A 48 10.70 12.98 -18.16
C MET A 48 10.37 13.93 -17.01
N ILE A 49 11.18 13.88 -15.96
CA ILE A 49 11.18 14.82 -14.84
C ILE A 49 12.34 15.78 -15.05
N TYR A 50 12.02 17.06 -15.16
CA TYR A 50 12.96 18.15 -15.33
C TYR A 50 13.14 18.90 -14.01
N ALA A 51 14.37 19.29 -13.73
CA ALA A 51 14.72 20.05 -12.54
C ALA A 51 15.59 21.27 -12.89
N LYS A 52 15.91 22.04 -11.85
CA LYS A 52 16.70 23.27 -11.95
C LYS A 52 17.99 23.04 -12.74
N GLY A 53 18.27 23.87 -13.74
CA GLY A 53 19.50 23.79 -14.56
C GLY A 53 19.42 22.78 -15.72
N GLY A 54 18.22 22.30 -16.06
CA GLY A 54 18.02 21.43 -17.22
C GLY A 54 18.33 19.95 -16.98
N PHE A 55 18.48 19.52 -15.72
CA PHE A 55 18.58 18.11 -15.39
C PHE A 55 17.28 17.40 -15.74
N ALA A 56 17.36 16.35 -16.55
CA ALA A 56 16.22 15.54 -16.94
C ALA A 56 16.48 14.06 -16.58
N LEU A 57 15.52 13.42 -15.93
CA LEU A 57 15.53 11.98 -15.64
C LEU A 57 14.21 11.32 -16.02
N PRO A 58 14.22 10.03 -16.39
CA PRO A 58 12.99 9.31 -16.73
C PRO A 58 12.03 9.26 -15.55
N ASP A 59 10.73 9.30 -15.87
CA ASP A 59 9.70 9.22 -14.85
C ASP A 59 9.69 7.85 -14.15
N SER A 60 9.88 7.87 -12.83
CA SER A 60 9.63 6.74 -11.95
C SER A 60 9.31 7.23 -10.53
N PRO A 61 8.62 6.41 -9.71
CA PRO A 61 8.37 6.77 -8.31
C PRO A 61 9.64 7.06 -7.51
N ARG A 62 10.75 6.38 -7.82
CA ARG A 62 12.03 6.59 -7.15
C ARG A 62 12.69 7.90 -7.60
N THR A 63 12.73 8.16 -8.90
CA THR A 63 13.31 9.38 -9.46
C THR A 63 12.53 10.62 -9.04
N LYS A 64 11.19 10.61 -9.02
CA LYS A 64 10.38 11.73 -8.47
C LYS A 64 10.83 12.11 -7.07
N ARG A 65 10.91 11.11 -6.17
CA ARG A 65 11.31 11.34 -4.77
C ARG A 65 12.72 11.90 -4.67
N THR A 66 13.66 11.32 -5.41
CA THR A 66 15.05 11.78 -5.43
C THR A 66 15.16 13.20 -5.97
N MET A 67 14.55 13.50 -7.11
CA MET A 67 14.63 14.83 -7.72
C MET A 67 13.95 15.89 -6.85
N ILE A 68 12.77 15.62 -6.29
CA ILE A 68 12.10 16.56 -5.37
C ILE A 68 12.94 16.80 -4.11
N ASN A 69 13.59 15.78 -3.56
CA ASN A 69 14.45 15.95 -2.40
C ASN A 69 15.68 16.83 -2.68
N HIS A 70 16.29 16.69 -3.86
CA HIS A 70 17.49 17.45 -4.23
C HIS A 70 17.19 18.87 -4.73
N PHE A 71 16.10 19.03 -5.49
CA PHE A 71 15.81 20.29 -6.20
C PHE A 71 14.60 21.04 -5.64
N GLU A 72 13.89 20.47 -4.67
CA GLU A 72 12.68 20.98 -4.00
C GLU A 72 11.44 21.13 -4.87
N ARG A 73 11.62 21.58 -6.12
CA ARG A 73 10.58 21.80 -7.11
C ARG A 73 11.05 21.30 -8.47
N VAL A 74 10.23 20.48 -9.11
CA VAL A 74 10.54 19.82 -10.39
C VAL A 74 9.31 19.88 -11.29
N VAL A 75 9.51 19.68 -12.60
CA VAL A 75 8.42 19.56 -13.57
C VAL A 75 8.42 18.16 -14.13
N LEU A 76 7.34 17.42 -13.95
CA LEU A 76 7.08 16.19 -14.67
C LEU A 76 6.36 16.54 -15.98
N VAL A 77 6.90 16.13 -17.11
CA VAL A 77 6.14 16.10 -18.35
C VAL A 77 5.63 14.69 -18.54
N ASP A 78 4.30 14.52 -18.52
CA ASP A 78 3.69 13.21 -18.71
C ASP A 78 3.85 12.71 -20.16
N SER A 79 3.39 11.49 -20.44
CA SER A 79 3.45 10.93 -21.80
C SER A 79 2.61 11.70 -22.83
N LEU A 80 1.62 12.47 -22.36
CA LEU A 80 0.70 13.26 -23.17
C LEU A 80 1.21 14.70 -23.42
N GLY A 81 2.33 15.09 -22.79
CA GLY A 81 2.92 16.43 -22.90
C GLY A 81 2.43 17.43 -21.84
N ASN A 82 1.64 16.99 -20.85
CA ASN A 82 1.21 17.86 -19.76
C ASN A 82 2.35 18.07 -18.76
N ALA A 83 2.61 19.34 -18.44
CA ALA A 83 3.58 19.72 -17.42
C ALA A 83 2.90 19.80 -16.04
N ILE A 84 3.32 18.92 -15.14
CA ILE A 84 2.89 18.87 -13.74
C ILE A 84 4.05 19.34 -12.88
N VAL A 85 3.84 20.42 -12.15
CA VAL A 85 4.83 20.91 -11.19
C VAL A 85 4.70 20.11 -9.91
N LEU A 86 5.79 19.50 -9.47
CA LEU A 86 5.86 18.71 -8.24
C LEU A 86 6.76 19.40 -7.21
N ASP A 87 6.34 19.39 -5.96
CA ASP A 87 7.06 19.97 -4.84
C ASP A 87 7.16 19.03 -3.62
N LYS A 88 7.71 19.55 -2.51
CA LYS A 88 7.83 18.80 -1.25
C LYS A 88 6.49 18.42 -0.62
N ARG A 89 5.39 19.10 -0.93
CA ARG A 89 4.04 18.75 -0.45
C ARG A 89 3.56 17.49 -1.16
N ASP A 90 3.69 17.45 -2.48
CA ASP A 90 3.36 16.26 -3.27
C ASP A 90 4.18 15.04 -2.81
N LEU A 91 5.45 15.26 -2.45
CA LEU A 91 6.29 14.22 -1.87
C LEU A 91 5.75 13.67 -0.55
N ARG A 92 5.23 14.53 0.33
CA ARG A 92 4.63 14.11 1.60
C ARG A 92 3.39 13.26 1.35
N GLU A 93 2.51 13.69 0.46
CA GLU A 93 1.29 12.95 0.09
C GLU A 93 1.63 11.58 -0.51
N MET A 94 2.58 11.53 -1.45
CA MET A 94 3.08 10.27 -2.02
C MET A 94 3.64 9.32 -0.95
N ASN A 95 4.32 9.87 0.07
CA ASN A 95 4.87 9.08 1.16
C ASN A 95 3.78 8.60 2.12
N GLU A 96 2.78 9.42 2.43
CA GLU A 96 1.64 9.04 3.27
C GLU A 96 0.84 7.89 2.66
N ILE A 97 0.52 7.97 1.36
CA ILE A 97 -0.16 6.91 0.62
C ILE A 97 0.67 5.62 0.66
N SER A 98 1.97 5.72 0.37
CA SER A 98 2.89 4.58 0.39
C SER A 98 3.02 3.97 1.80
N ASN A 99 3.05 4.79 2.85
CA ASN A 99 3.16 4.34 4.24
C ASN A 99 1.88 3.66 4.72
N LYS A 100 0.71 4.21 4.36
CA LYS A 100 -0.59 3.59 4.64
C LYS A 100 -0.71 2.21 3.97
N ALA A 101 -0.30 2.10 2.71
CA ALA A 101 -0.28 0.82 2.00
C ALA A 101 0.67 -0.19 2.66
N ARG A 102 1.86 0.25 3.10
CA ARG A 102 2.81 -0.60 3.84
C ARG A 102 2.25 -1.07 5.19
N LYS A 103 1.64 -0.18 5.98
CA LYS A 103 0.99 -0.53 7.25
C LYS A 103 -0.11 -1.57 7.04
N ASN A 104 -1.01 -1.35 6.09
CA ASN A 104 -2.08 -2.31 5.79
C ASN A 104 -1.53 -3.69 5.39
N LYS A 105 -0.47 -3.74 4.58
CA LYS A 105 0.17 -5.01 4.19
C LYS A 105 0.81 -5.72 5.39
N GLN A 106 1.45 -4.97 6.28
CA GLN A 106 2.02 -5.51 7.50
C GLN A 106 0.94 -6.03 8.44
N GLU A 107 -0.11 -5.25 8.70
CA GLU A 107 -1.24 -5.68 9.54
C GLU A 107 -1.91 -6.96 8.99
N CYS A 108 -2.07 -7.06 7.66
CA CYS A 108 -2.61 -8.26 7.03
C CYS A 108 -1.72 -9.49 7.30
N ARG A 109 -0.40 -9.34 7.17
CA ARG A 109 0.56 -10.42 7.46
C ARG A 109 0.54 -10.82 8.93
N GLU A 110 0.49 -9.84 9.84
CA GLU A 110 0.42 -10.11 11.28
C GLU A 110 -0.89 -10.82 11.67
N ARG A 111 -2.02 -10.46 11.06
CA ARG A 111 -3.30 -11.14 11.27
C ARG A 111 -3.24 -12.60 10.80
N LYS A 112 -2.70 -12.86 9.61
CA LYS A 112 -2.50 -14.23 9.10
C LYS A 112 -1.59 -15.04 10.02
N HIS A 113 -0.48 -14.45 10.44
CA HIS A 113 0.46 -15.11 11.35
C HIS A 113 -0.18 -15.44 12.71
N LYS A 114 -0.97 -14.53 13.29
CA LYS A 114 -1.70 -14.78 14.53
C LYS A 114 -2.74 -15.91 14.37
N GLN A 115 -3.42 -15.97 13.23
CA GLN A 115 -4.35 -17.06 12.91
C GLN A 115 -3.62 -18.40 12.80
N GLU A 116 -2.50 -18.45 12.07
CA GLU A 116 -1.66 -19.66 11.94
C GLU A 116 -1.16 -20.16 13.30
N ILE A 117 -0.69 -19.26 14.18
CA ILE A 117 -0.28 -19.62 15.54
C ILE A 117 -1.46 -20.19 16.34
N ALA A 118 -2.64 -19.57 16.24
CA ALA A 118 -3.83 -20.05 16.94
C ALA A 118 -4.25 -21.45 16.45
N GLU A 119 -4.27 -21.67 15.14
CA GLU A 119 -4.56 -22.98 14.55
C GLU A 119 -3.53 -24.03 14.94
N TYR A 120 -2.24 -23.69 14.93
CA TYR A 120 -1.17 -24.59 15.36
C TYR A 120 -1.31 -24.96 16.84
N ARG A 121 -1.66 -24.00 17.72
CA ARG A 121 -1.90 -24.27 19.14
C ARG A 121 -3.11 -25.18 19.35
N GLU A 122 -4.20 -24.96 18.63
CA GLU A 122 -5.37 -25.84 18.68
C GLU A 122 -5.05 -27.25 18.18
N ARG A 123 -4.32 -27.40 17.05
CA ARG A 123 -3.85 -28.71 16.57
C ARG A 123 -2.98 -29.43 17.59
N ARG A 124 -2.02 -28.74 18.22
CA ARG A 124 -1.21 -29.35 19.29
C ARG A 124 -2.03 -29.78 20.49
N LYS A 125 -3.05 -29.00 20.86
CA LYS A 125 -3.95 -29.33 21.98
C LYS A 125 -4.76 -30.58 21.66
N THR A 126 -5.34 -30.69 20.45
CA THR A 126 -6.10 -31.87 20.03
C THR A 126 -5.21 -33.11 19.92
N GLU A 127 -3.99 -32.99 19.39
CA GLU A 127 -3.01 -34.08 19.34
C GLU A 127 -2.63 -34.60 20.73
N ARG A 128 -2.40 -33.70 21.71
CA ARG A 128 -2.14 -34.10 23.10
C ARG A 128 -3.32 -34.84 23.71
N MET A 129 -4.54 -34.34 23.50
CA MET A 129 -5.76 -35.00 23.98
C MET A 129 -5.92 -36.39 23.35
N PHE A 130 -5.63 -36.52 22.05
CA PHE A 130 -5.66 -37.80 21.36
C PHE A 130 -4.64 -38.80 21.93
N LYS A 131 -3.37 -38.40 22.06
CA LYS A 131 -2.33 -39.25 22.67
C LYS A 131 -2.71 -39.71 24.08
N SER A 132 -3.23 -38.79 24.89
CA SER A 132 -3.71 -39.12 26.24
C SER A 132 -4.83 -40.16 26.24
N CYS A 133 -5.72 -40.16 25.23
CA CYS A 133 -6.80 -41.16 25.11
C CYS A 133 -6.29 -42.53 24.64
N GLN A 134 -5.11 -42.60 24.01
CA GLN A 134 -4.47 -43.85 23.61
C GLN A 134 -3.63 -44.47 24.74
N GLU A 135 -2.89 -43.63 25.47
CA GLU A 135 -1.99 -44.04 26.54
C GLU A 135 -2.73 -44.38 27.84
N ASN A 136 -3.78 -43.63 28.18
CA ASN A 136 -4.58 -43.83 29.40
C ASN A 136 -6.07 -44.08 29.07
N PRO A 137 -6.40 -45.23 28.47
CA PRO A 137 -7.77 -45.55 28.07
C PRO A 137 -8.74 -45.52 29.27
N ASN A 138 -9.96 -45.07 29.04
CA ASN A 138 -10.97 -44.93 30.08
C ASN A 138 -11.43 -46.32 30.59
N PRO A 139 -11.25 -46.65 31.88
CA PRO A 139 -11.63 -47.96 32.41
C PRO A 139 -13.15 -48.22 32.34
N LYS A 140 -13.99 -47.18 32.25
CA LYS A 140 -15.46 -47.33 32.13
C LYS A 140 -15.96 -47.55 30.70
N ARG A 141 -15.13 -47.25 29.70
CA ARG A 141 -15.47 -47.39 28.27
C ARG A 141 -14.31 -48.12 27.62
N ALA A 142 -14.33 -49.45 27.69
CA ALA A 142 -13.27 -50.31 27.15
C ALA A 142 -12.93 -49.91 25.70
N GLY A 143 -11.67 -49.55 25.44
CA GLY A 143 -11.17 -49.18 24.11
C GLY A 143 -10.15 -48.05 24.12
N LYS A 144 -9.51 -47.83 22.97
CA LYS A 144 -8.59 -46.71 22.68
C LYS A 144 -9.15 -45.86 21.55
N ALA A 145 -8.77 -44.58 21.52
CA ALA A 145 -9.12 -43.72 20.39
C ALA A 145 -8.35 -44.14 19.13
N ASN A 146 -9.07 -44.44 18.03
CA ASN A 146 -8.47 -44.87 16.76
C ASN A 146 -8.36 -43.69 15.76
N GLY A 147 -9.10 -42.60 15.98
CA GLY A 147 -8.93 -41.34 15.26
C GLY A 147 -9.28 -40.12 16.11
N GLN A 148 -9.00 -38.91 15.59
CA GLN A 148 -9.27 -37.66 16.30
C GLN A 148 -10.77 -37.44 16.59
N GLY A 149 -11.67 -38.04 15.81
CA GLY A 149 -13.11 -38.03 16.07
C GLY A 149 -13.53 -38.81 17.32
N ASP A 150 -12.67 -39.68 17.84
CA ASP A 150 -12.96 -40.52 19.01
C ASP A 150 -12.51 -39.89 20.34
N ILE A 151 -11.81 -38.75 20.31
CA ILE A 151 -11.25 -38.09 21.50
C ILE A 151 -12.33 -37.97 22.59
N GLY A 152 -13.53 -37.46 22.26
CA GLY A 152 -14.65 -37.28 23.19
C GLY A 152 -15.27 -38.57 23.76
N ARG A 153 -15.01 -39.73 23.16
CA ARG A 153 -15.58 -41.02 23.61
C ARG A 153 -14.76 -41.66 24.73
N TYR A 154 -13.45 -41.40 24.75
CA TYR A 154 -12.48 -42.06 25.62
C TYR A 154 -11.70 -41.10 26.55
N VAL A 155 -12.01 -39.79 26.58
CA VAL A 155 -11.43 -38.88 27.58
C VAL A 155 -11.75 -39.40 28.99
N ASN A 156 -10.70 -39.61 29.77
CA ASN A 156 -10.75 -40.06 31.14
C ASN A 156 -11.00 -38.84 32.06
N PHE A 157 -12.24 -38.39 32.21
CA PHE A 157 -12.51 -37.21 33.04
C PHE A 157 -12.58 -37.54 34.54
N ARG A 158 -11.49 -37.27 35.25
CA ARG A 158 -11.55 -36.69 36.60
C ARG A 158 -11.24 -35.20 36.47
N GLY A 159 -12.25 -34.35 36.30
CA GLY A 159 -12.14 -32.91 36.59
C GLY A 159 -12.39 -31.89 35.46
N VAL A 160 -12.67 -32.30 34.21
CA VAL A 160 -13.01 -31.34 33.14
C VAL A 160 -14.36 -31.76 32.54
N ARG A 161 -15.35 -30.86 32.53
CA ARG A 161 -16.69 -31.11 31.96
C ARG A 161 -16.76 -30.46 30.57
N MET A 162 -17.54 -31.03 29.63
CA MET A 162 -17.71 -30.47 28.28
C MET A 162 -18.17 -29.00 28.30
N GLU A 163 -18.93 -28.61 29.32
CA GLU A 163 -19.37 -27.24 29.62
C GLU A 163 -18.20 -26.25 29.79
N MET A 164 -16.99 -26.71 30.13
CA MET A 164 -15.79 -25.86 30.28
C MET A 164 -15.01 -25.65 28.97
N THR A 165 -15.38 -26.35 27.90
CA THR A 165 -14.68 -26.33 26.60
C THR A 165 -15.56 -25.85 25.44
N GLU A 166 -16.86 -25.72 25.64
CA GLU A 166 -17.75 -25.12 24.66
C GLU A 166 -17.48 -23.61 24.54
N ARG A 167 -17.32 -23.12 23.30
CA ARG A 167 -17.35 -21.68 23.05
C ARG A 167 -18.72 -21.18 23.46
N LYS A 168 -18.81 -20.32 24.48
CA LYS A 168 -20.04 -19.59 24.82
C LYS A 168 -20.60 -18.95 23.55
N CYS A 169 -21.66 -19.53 22.99
CA CYS A 169 -22.39 -18.94 21.90
C CYS A 169 -22.98 -17.62 22.43
N LYS A 170 -22.52 -16.48 21.92
CA LYS A 170 -22.94 -15.13 22.37
C LYS A 170 -24.29 -14.69 21.77
N THR A 171 -25.06 -15.58 21.18
CA THR A 171 -26.43 -15.29 20.76
C THR A 171 -27.36 -15.43 21.96
N ARG A 172 -27.45 -14.36 22.76
CA ARG A 172 -28.53 -14.16 23.72
C ARG A 172 -29.82 -14.01 22.93
N PHE A 173 -30.65 -15.05 22.86
CA PHE A 173 -32.05 -14.86 22.51
C PHE A 173 -32.67 -14.05 23.65
N ALA A 174 -33.03 -12.80 23.36
CA ALA A 174 -33.76 -11.96 24.31
C ALA A 174 -35.18 -12.51 24.42
N THR A 175 -35.51 -13.06 25.58
CA THR A 175 -36.88 -13.41 25.92
C THR A 175 -37.67 -12.12 26.08
N ILE A 176 -38.52 -11.79 25.10
CA ILE A 176 -39.51 -10.73 25.25
C ILE A 176 -40.66 -11.33 26.05
N VAL A 177 -40.83 -10.89 27.29
CA VAL A 177 -42.00 -11.20 28.10
C VAL A 177 -43.10 -10.22 27.69
N VAL A 178 -44.13 -10.72 27.00
CA VAL A 178 -45.38 -9.99 26.81
C VAL A 178 -46.29 -10.39 27.97
N ASN A 179 -46.57 -9.45 28.87
CA ASN A 179 -47.61 -9.64 29.87
C ASN A 179 -48.96 -9.45 29.16
N ILE A 180 -49.78 -10.51 29.15
CA ILE A 180 -51.23 -10.44 28.86
C ILE A 180 -51.94 -10.41 30.20
#